data_AF-A0A3D1WX19-F1
#
_entry.id   AF-A0A3D1WX19-F1
#
_cell.length_a   1.000
_cell.length_b   1.000
_cell.length_c   1.000
_cell.angle_alpha   90.00
_cell.angle_beta   90.00
_cell.angle_gamma   90.00
#
_symmetry.space_group_name_H-M   'P 1'
#
loop_
_entity.id
_entity.type
_entity.pdbx_description
1 polymer ?
#
loop_
_entity_poly.entity_id
_entity_poly.type
_entity_poly.pdbx_seq_one_letter_code
_entity_poly.pdbx_strand_id
1 'polypeptide(L)' 'MTVLYDFANHPVSEIFASNCFNEAAMKKLLPIDIYNELQDIQHGDKDLTPAVAEAVASAMKQWALDKGATHYTHWF' A
#
# COMPACT_ATOMS: atom_id res chain seq x y z
N MET A 1 -17.97 24.70 -3.23
CA MET A 1 -18.22 24.76 -1.78
C MET A 1 -17.26 23.79 -1.11
N THR A 2 -16.18 24.29 -0.52
CA THR A 2 -15.30 23.47 0.31
C THR A 2 -15.93 23.37 1.69
N VAL A 3 -16.45 22.19 2.03
CA VAL A 3 -16.85 21.89 3.40
C VAL A 3 -15.55 21.77 4.21
N LEU A 4 -15.45 22.50 5.32
CA LEU A 4 -14.32 22.34 6.23
C LEU A 4 -14.37 20.91 6.80
N TYR A 5 -13.24 20.22 6.76
CA TYR A 5 -13.14 18.88 7.32
C TYR A 5 -13.23 18.96 8.85
N ASP A 6 -14.11 18.16 9.45
CA ASP A 6 -14.35 18.15 10.89
C ASP A 6 -13.26 17.35 11.62
N PHE A 7 -12.17 18.03 11.95
CA PHE A 7 -11.07 17.41 12.71
C PHE A 7 -11.41 17.09 14.17
N ALA A 8 -12.55 17.57 14.69
CA ALA A 8 -12.97 17.26 16.06
C ALA A 8 -13.60 15.86 16.15
N ASN A 9 -14.37 15.47 15.12
CA ASN A 9 -15.00 14.15 15.05
C ASN A 9 -14.26 13.15 14.15
N HIS A 10 -13.37 13.63 13.28
CA HIS A 10 -12.54 12.80 12.42
C HIS A 10 -11.06 13.20 12.56
N PRO A 11 -10.30 12.55 13.45
CA PRO A 11 -8.89 12.86 13.65
C PRO A 11 -8.09 12.61 12.37
N VAL A 12 -7.05 13.43 12.14
CA VAL A 12 -6.18 13.33 10.95
C VAL A 12 -5.62 11.93 10.74
N SER A 13 -5.40 11.18 11.82
CA SER A 13 -4.94 9.78 11.79
C SER A 13 -5.87 8.83 11.02
N GLU A 14 -7.16 9.15 10.90
CA GLU A 14 -8.11 8.34 10.12
C GLU A 14 -7.97 8.57 8.61
N ILE A 15 -7.51 9.76 8.20
CA ILE A 15 -7.39 10.15 6.79
C ILE A 15 -5.98 9.89 6.28
N PHE A 16 -4.98 10.19 7.11
CA PHE A 16 -3.58 10.15 6.72
C PHE A 16 -3.21 8.75 6.24
N ALA A 17 -2.63 8.67 5.04
CA ALA A 17 -2.26 7.42 4.38
C ALA A 17 -3.40 6.40 4.18
N SER A 18 -4.67 6.79 4.37
CA SER A 18 -5.83 5.89 4.24
C SER A 18 -5.97 5.25 2.87
N ASN A 19 -5.51 5.94 1.81
CA ASN A 19 -5.46 5.47 0.44
C ASN A 19 -4.01 5.34 -0.08
N CYS A 20 -3.11 4.91 0.80
CA CYS A 20 -1.74 4.54 0.46
C CYS A 20 -1.51 3.07 0.83
N PHE A 21 -0.99 2.27 -0.12
CA PHE A 21 -0.54 0.91 0.15
C PHE A 21 0.81 0.94 0.87
N ASN A 22 0.79 1.39 2.12
CA ASN A 22 1.96 1.64 2.96
C ASN A 22 2.44 0.37 3.69
N GLU A 23 3.48 0.52 4.53
CA GLU A 23 4.06 -0.59 5.31
C GLU A 23 3.04 -1.33 6.17
N ALA A 24 2.10 -0.64 6.81
CA ALA A 24 1.08 -1.26 7.64
C ALA A 24 0.12 -2.13 6.79
N ALA A 25 -0.27 -1.63 5.61
CA ALA A 25 -1.08 -2.40 4.66
C ALA A 25 -0.29 -3.60 4.11
N MET A 26 0.96 -3.40 3.71
CA MET A 26 1.85 -4.46 3.21
C MET A 26 2.05 -5.55 4.26
N LYS A 27 2.36 -5.20 5.51
CA LYS A 27 2.56 -6.16 6.59
C LYS A 27 1.30 -6.97 6.93
N LYS A 28 0.12 -6.40 6.70
CA LYS A 28 -1.16 -7.09 6.90
C LYS A 28 -1.50 -8.06 5.76
N LEU A 29 -1.14 -7.71 4.52
CA LEU A 29 -1.64 -8.37 3.32
C LEU A 29 -0.61 -9.30 2.65
N LEU A 30 0.69 -9.08 2.89
CA LEU A 30 1.74 -9.92 2.35
C LEU A 30 2.09 -11.07 3.30
N PRO A 31 2.46 -12.25 2.78
CA PRO A 31 3.15 -13.26 3.57
C PRO A 31 4.40 -12.66 4.23
N ILE A 32 4.71 -13.08 5.45
CA ILE A 32 5.81 -12.52 6.23
C ILE A 32 7.16 -12.61 5.51
N ASP A 33 7.41 -13.71 4.80
CA ASP A 33 8.66 -13.90 4.05
C ASP A 33 8.77 -12.93 2.88
N ILE A 34 7.67 -12.70 2.15
CA ILE A 34 7.62 -11.72 1.05
C ILE A 34 7.77 -10.29 1.57
N TYR A 35 7.13 -9.97 2.70
CA TYR A 35 7.27 -8.66 3.33
C TYR A 35 8.73 -8.38 3.74
N ASN A 36 9.38 -9.33 4.40
CA ASN A 36 10.78 -9.19 4.81
C ASN A 36 11.71 -9.06 3.60
N GLU A 37 11.53 -9.89 2.57
CA GLU A 37 12.34 -9.81 1.36
C GLU A 37 12.15 -8.47 0.64
N LEU A 38 10.91 -7.95 0.59
CA LEU A 38 10.62 -6.62 0.05
C LEU A 38 11.34 -5.51 0.84
N GLN A 39 11.44 -5.64 2.17
CA GLN A 39 12.20 -4.68 2.99
C GLN A 39 13.69 -4.69 2.62
N ASP A 40 14.31 -5.86 2.50
CA ASP A 40 15.71 -5.98 2.06
C ASP A 40 15.92 -5.33 0.68
N ILE A 41 14.98 -5.53 -0.25
CA ILE A 41 15.01 -4.92 -1.58
C ILE A 41 14.91 -3.39 -1.49
N GLN A 42 14.02 -2.86 -0.66
CA GLN A 42 13.87 -1.40 -0.46
C GLN A 42 15.09 -0.75 0.20
N HIS A 43 15.82 -1.48 1.04
CA HIS A 43 17.09 -1.03 1.62
C HIS A 43 18.27 -1.14 0.63
N GLY A 44 18.08 -1.82 -0.51
CA GLY A 44 19.12 -2.04 -1.52
C GLY A 44 20.03 -3.23 -1.21
N ASP A 45 19.65 -4.10 -0.27
CA ASP A 45 20.41 -5.30 0.10
C ASP A 45 20.19 -6.45 -0.89
N LYS A 46 19.10 -6.40 -1.67
CA LYS A 46 18.70 -7.40 -2.66
C LYS A 46 18.04 -6.77 -3.89
N ASP A 47 18.11 -7.49 -5.02
CA ASP A 47 17.37 -7.13 -6.22
C ASP A 47 15.93 -7.65 -6.16
N LEU A 48 15.00 -6.92 -6.79
CA LEU A 48 13.61 -7.35 -6.91
C LEU A 48 13.49 -8.62 -7.75
N THR A 49 13.01 -9.69 -7.14
CA THR A 49 12.72 -10.94 -7.84
C THR A 49 11.32 -10.89 -8.49
N PRO A 50 11.11 -11.59 -9.62
CA PRO A 50 9.78 -11.69 -10.24
C PRO A 50 8.71 -12.27 -9.29
N ALA A 51 9.10 -13.19 -8.41
CA ALA A 51 8.20 -13.80 -7.44
C ALA A 51 7.69 -12.80 -6.40
N VAL A 52 8.61 -11.99 -5.84
CA VAL A 52 8.23 -10.90 -4.91
C VAL A 52 7.38 -9.86 -5.64
N ALA A 53 7.77 -9.48 -6.86
CA ALA A 53 7.02 -8.51 -7.66
C ALA A 53 5.56 -8.96 -7.90
N GLU A 54 5.36 -10.21 -8.30
CA GLU A 54 4.02 -10.78 -8.55
C GLU A 54 3.18 -10.83 -7.26
N ALA A 55 3.77 -11.26 -6.15
CA ALA A 55 3.09 -11.32 -4.86
C ALA A 55 2.65 -9.91 -4.39
N VAL A 56 3.53 -8.92 -4.51
CA VAL A 56 3.23 -7.53 -4.15
C VAL A 56 2.16 -6.94 -5.07
N ALA A 57 2.26 -7.16 -6.39
CA ALA A 57 1.28 -6.68 -7.35
C ALA A 57 -0.12 -7.26 -7.10
N SER A 58 -0.20 -8.56 -6.79
CA SER A 58 -1.45 -9.24 -6.46
C SER A 58 -2.10 -8.66 -5.19
N ALA A 59 -1.32 -8.49 -4.12
CA ALA A 59 -1.81 -7.90 -2.87
C ALA A 59 -2.24 -6.43 -3.04
N MET A 60 -1.44 -5.64 -3.77
CA MET A 60 -1.74 -4.23 -4.05
C MET A 60 -3.01 -4.09 -4.90
N LYS A 61 -3.19 -4.95 -5.90
CA LYS A 61 -4.41 -5.00 -6.72
C LYS A 61 -5.63 -5.30 -5.87
N GLN A 62 -5.58 -6.33 -5.03
CA GLN A 62 -6.71 -6.67 -4.16
C GLN A 62 -7.04 -5.51 -3.21
N TRP A 63 -6.03 -4.91 -2.57
CA TRP A 63 -6.21 -3.75 -1.70
C TRP A 63 -6.86 -2.55 -2.42
N ALA A 64 -6.46 -2.30 -3.67
CA ALA A 64 -7.02 -1.22 -4.47
C ALA A 64 -8.46 -1.50 -4.90
N LEU A 65 -8.76 -2.76 -5.27
CA LEU A 65 -10.12 -3.21 -5.61
C LEU A 65 -11.08 -3.08 -4.41
N ASP A 66 -10.63 -3.44 -3.21
CA ASP A 66 -11.41 -3.29 -1.97
C ASP A 66 -11.77 -1.82 -1.68
N LYS A 67 -11.01 -0.88 -2.27
CA LYS A 67 -11.22 0.57 -2.21
C LYS A 67 -11.97 1.13 -3.42
N GLY A 68 -12.43 0.29 -4.33
CA GLY A 68 -13.18 0.68 -5.51
C GLY A 68 -12.33 1.20 -6.68
N ALA A 69 -11.00 0.99 -6.66
CA ALA A 69 -10.16 1.30 -7.81
C ALA A 69 -10.52 0.37 -8.99
N THR A 70 -10.52 0.92 -10.21
CA THR A 70 -10.88 0.18 -11.43
C THR A 70 -9.77 0.14 -12.47
N HIS A 71 -8.74 0.95 -12.30
CA HIS A 71 -7.63 1.11 -13.23
C HIS A 71 -6.33 1.22 -12.44
N TYR A 72 -5.22 0.88 -13.09
CA TYR A 72 -3.88 1.18 -12.62
C TYR A 72 -3.15 1.96 -13.71
N THR A 73 -2.13 2.70 -13.32
CA THR A 73 -1.22 3.37 -14.23
C THR A 73 0.17 3.41 -13.61
N HIS A 74 1.20 3.48 -14.45
CA HIS A 74 2.54 3.84 -13.99
C HIS A 74 2.58 5.35 -13.79
N TRP A 75 2.56 5.78 -12.53
CA TRP A 75 2.76 7.18 -12.18
C TRP A 75 4.26 7.45 -12.04
N PHE A 76 4.77 8.38 -12.84
CA PHE A 76 6.16 8.82 -12.86
C PHE A 76 6.20 10.34 -13.02
#